data_AF-B0XYP0-F1
#
_entry.id   AF-B0XYP0-F1
#
_cell.length_a   1.000
_cell.length_b   1.000
_cell.length_c   1.000
_cell.angle_alpha   90.00
_cell.angle_beta   90.00
_cell.angle_gamma   90.00
#
_symmetry.space_group_name_H-M   'P 1'
#
loop_
_entity.id
_entity.type
_entity.pdbx_description
1 polymer ?
#
loop_
_entity_poly.entity_id
_entity_poly.type
_entity_poly.pdbx_seq_one_letter_code
_entity_poly.pdbx_strand_id
1 'polypeptide(L)'
;MVNENSQDEAQNIIEEVPHHALSAWWWLASTAYPLLAGTLGPMASAFSICSLSQDWGMESEEGNGQPRGIGDPDWVIVVNTISLGCAIMSNFVLLWGMARRIAFSIAQPIIIIGWYISSLLLTCLLCIFAASKVQNDSDSGRHRWLTGSYYYGAFAAGLYFVLSSLLLITVYGACRGHYSREFRLTTSQRSLMLQTILFLIYLLGGAAVYARIEGWRYLDAVYWADLTLLTIGIGDFVPETHKGRGLLFPYAVGGILILGLIVGSIRAQMLEKGRQKMAETVAERTRRFLVREAFQLMRRVRQIATLERKWISLATALTVWTMLWVLGAIAFWLPGQNEKLTYFEALYFAYTTLFTISYGDFHATSEWERPFFVFWTLLAVPTVTLLIANVEEQERNAIEADGHRKEESARARGDVTVETIHHHHYMLFREVRRMMDYATRNLHKEFDYQEWEYFLNLIASDGGETDGEEGNSKWDWTGYKSPLLGQKTEVQWLLEALTEALERELRKASRGYHLSEQSEFEQ
;
A
#
# COMPACT_ATOMS: atom_id res chain seq x y z
N MET A 1 -21.14 -54.44 2.93
CA MET A 1 -19.89 -53.79 3.37
C MET A 1 -19.49 -52.80 2.29
N VAL A 2 -20.11 -51.63 2.32
CA VAL A 2 -19.73 -50.47 1.49
C VAL A 2 -18.74 -49.69 2.36
N ASN A 3 -17.55 -49.47 1.81
CA ASN A 3 -16.33 -49.04 2.49
C ASN A 3 -16.50 -47.88 3.50
N GLU A 4 -16.22 -48.14 4.77
CA GLU A 4 -15.93 -47.12 5.80
C GLU A 4 -14.78 -46.18 5.36
N ASN A 5 -13.83 -46.67 4.56
CA ASN A 5 -12.78 -45.83 3.95
C ASN A 5 -13.31 -44.67 3.08
N SER A 6 -14.52 -44.78 2.51
CA SER A 6 -15.09 -43.70 1.69
C SER A 6 -15.73 -42.59 2.52
N GLN A 7 -16.15 -42.91 3.75
CA GLN A 7 -16.62 -41.91 4.70
C GLN A 7 -15.44 -41.21 5.37
N ASP A 8 -14.37 -41.94 5.71
CA ASP A 8 -13.15 -41.34 6.26
C ASP A 8 -12.39 -40.49 5.22
N GLU A 9 -12.37 -40.88 3.94
CA GLU A 9 -11.87 -40.00 2.86
C GLU A 9 -12.76 -38.78 2.66
N ALA A 10 -14.10 -38.91 2.73
CA ALA A 10 -14.99 -37.76 2.66
C ALA A 10 -14.82 -36.83 3.87
N GLN A 11 -14.53 -37.37 5.06
CA GLN A 11 -14.28 -36.59 6.27
C GLN A 11 -12.91 -35.88 6.24
N ASN A 12 -11.88 -36.54 5.72
CA ASN A 12 -10.56 -35.91 5.47
C ASN A 12 -10.63 -34.85 4.35
N ILE A 13 -11.53 -35.00 3.37
CA ILE A 13 -11.78 -33.98 2.33
C ILE A 13 -12.57 -32.77 2.88
N ILE A 14 -13.38 -32.96 3.94
CA ILE A 14 -14.05 -31.86 4.65
C ILE A 14 -13.06 -31.05 5.50
N GLU A 15 -11.92 -31.61 5.91
CA GLU A 15 -10.84 -30.89 6.59
C GLU A 15 -9.98 -30.02 5.65
N GLU A 16 -10.02 -30.27 4.33
CA GLU A 16 -9.35 -29.48 3.30
C GLU A 16 -10.32 -28.62 2.47
N VAL A 17 -11.39 -28.11 3.08
CA VAL A 17 -12.24 -27.10 2.42
C VAL A 17 -11.40 -25.84 2.19
N PRO A 18 -11.12 -25.46 0.92
CA PRO A 18 -10.41 -24.21 0.62
C PRO A 18 -11.28 -23.06 1.09
N HIS A 19 -10.65 -21.91 1.37
CA HIS A 19 -11.20 -20.69 1.98
C HIS A 19 -12.46 -20.03 1.33
N HIS A 20 -13.22 -20.73 0.48
CA HIS A 20 -14.26 -20.22 -0.41
C HIS A 20 -15.70 -20.30 0.10
N ALA A 21 -15.96 -20.86 1.28
CA ALA A 21 -17.30 -20.85 1.90
C ALA A 21 -17.44 -19.83 3.05
N LEU A 22 -16.45 -18.96 3.26
CA LEU A 22 -16.60 -17.82 4.15
C LEU A 22 -17.46 -16.77 3.47
N SER A 23 -18.65 -16.49 4.02
CA SER A 23 -19.43 -15.33 3.59
C SER A 23 -18.54 -14.08 3.59
N ALA A 24 -18.79 -13.11 2.70
CA ALA A 24 -17.94 -11.91 2.56
C ALA A 24 -17.64 -11.22 3.91
N TRP A 25 -18.60 -11.30 4.84
CA TRP A 25 -18.49 -10.84 6.23
C TRP A 25 -17.40 -11.56 7.05
N TRP A 26 -17.33 -12.89 6.99
CA TRP A 26 -16.33 -13.64 7.74
C TRP A 26 -14.93 -13.55 7.12
N TRP A 27 -14.87 -13.32 5.80
CA TRP A 27 -13.61 -12.96 5.14
C TRP A 27 -13.10 -11.58 5.61
N LEU A 28 -13.98 -10.57 5.66
CA LEU A 28 -13.64 -9.24 6.21
C LEU A 28 -13.13 -9.36 7.65
N ALA A 29 -13.83 -10.15 8.47
CA ALA A 29 -13.46 -10.36 9.87
C ALA A 29 -12.09 -11.03 10.05
N SER A 30 -11.75 -12.02 9.22
CA SER A 30 -10.48 -12.76 9.33
C SER A 30 -9.29 -12.03 8.72
N THR A 31 -9.49 -11.15 7.74
CA THR A 31 -8.40 -10.56 6.95
C THR A 31 -8.29 -9.04 7.07
N ALA A 32 -9.41 -8.31 7.00
CA ALA A 32 -9.40 -6.85 6.96
C ALA A 32 -9.29 -6.24 8.36
N TYR A 33 -10.05 -6.74 9.34
CA TYR A 33 -10.05 -6.18 10.70
C TYR A 33 -8.69 -6.27 11.42
N PRO A 34 -7.95 -7.40 11.37
CA PRO A 34 -6.63 -7.47 11.98
C PRO A 34 -5.61 -6.56 11.31
N LEU A 35 -5.74 -6.36 9.99
CA LEU A 35 -4.90 -5.45 9.24
C LEU A 35 -5.16 -4.00 9.66
N LEU A 36 -6.43 -3.60 9.76
CA LEU A 36 -6.84 -2.29 10.27
C LEU A 36 -6.38 -2.08 11.72
N ALA A 37 -6.47 -3.11 12.57
CA ALA A 37 -5.96 -3.06 13.93
C ALA A 37 -4.44 -2.85 13.95
N GLY A 38 -3.72 -3.50 13.04
CA GLY A 38 -2.28 -3.39 12.91
C GLY A 38 -1.78 -2.01 12.44
N THR A 39 -2.55 -1.32 11.59
CA THR A 39 -2.18 -0.01 11.07
C THR A 39 -2.73 1.14 11.92
N LEU A 40 -3.98 1.07 12.34
CA LEU A 40 -4.65 2.13 13.10
C LEU A 40 -4.38 2.06 14.61
N GLY A 41 -3.99 0.89 15.14
CA GLY A 41 -3.63 0.73 16.56
C GLY A 41 -2.45 1.61 16.99
N PRO A 42 -1.32 1.62 16.24
CA PRO A 42 -0.23 2.56 16.47
C PRO A 42 -0.65 4.03 16.35
N MET A 43 -1.53 4.36 15.41
CA MET A 43 -2.04 5.72 15.22
C MET A 43 -2.87 6.20 16.41
N ALA A 44 -3.72 5.32 16.97
CA ALA A 44 -4.45 5.62 18.20
C ALA A 44 -3.51 5.91 19.39
N SER A 45 -2.39 5.19 19.49
CA SER A 45 -1.35 5.49 20.48
C SER A 45 -0.60 6.79 20.21
N ALA A 46 -0.33 7.13 18.96
CA ALA A 46 0.24 8.42 18.60
C ALA A 46 -0.67 9.58 19.04
N PHE A 47 -1.98 9.48 18.82
CA PHE A 47 -2.94 10.49 19.28
C PHE A 47 -3.10 10.53 20.80
N SER A 48 -3.03 9.37 21.46
CA SER A 48 -2.99 9.31 22.92
C SER A 48 -1.71 9.93 23.50
N ILE A 49 -0.60 9.94 22.77
CA ILE A 49 0.61 10.69 23.15
C ILE A 49 0.37 12.19 22.94
N CYS A 50 -0.24 12.60 21.83
CA CYS A 50 -0.61 14.00 21.59
C CYS A 50 -1.54 14.54 22.69
N SER A 51 -2.47 13.74 23.19
CA SER A 51 -3.37 14.15 24.28
C SER A 51 -2.66 14.41 25.62
N LEU A 52 -1.52 13.76 25.87
CA LEU A 52 -0.69 13.95 27.07
C LEU A 52 0.28 15.14 26.95
N SER A 53 0.46 15.69 25.75
CA SER A 53 1.55 16.62 25.48
C SER A 53 1.32 18.05 25.95
N GLN A 54 0.05 18.47 26.07
CA GLN A 54 -0.35 19.81 26.50
C GLN A 54 -1.67 19.74 27.27
N ASP A 55 -1.93 20.77 28.05
CA ASP A 55 -3.15 20.93 28.85
C ASP A 55 -4.42 20.86 27.99
N TRP A 56 -5.47 20.23 28.51
CA TRP A 56 -6.74 20.02 27.81
C TRP A 56 -7.63 21.26 27.72
N GLY A 57 -7.39 22.25 28.60
CA GLY A 57 -8.16 23.49 28.67
C GLY A 57 -7.28 24.73 28.57
N MET A 58 -7.78 25.75 27.88
CA MET A 58 -7.20 27.10 27.85
C MET A 58 -8.21 28.10 28.39
N GLU A 59 -7.71 29.12 29.07
CA GLU A 59 -8.49 30.22 29.64
C GLU A 59 -7.95 31.57 29.16
N SER A 60 -8.86 32.47 28.80
CA SER A 60 -8.55 33.88 28.58
C SER A 60 -9.44 34.75 29.44
N GLU A 61 -8.85 35.77 30.07
CA GLU A 61 -9.64 36.84 30.71
C GLU A 61 -10.23 37.76 29.63
N GLU A 62 -11.45 38.25 29.86
CA GLU A 62 -12.08 39.25 28.99
C GLU A 62 -11.26 40.56 29.05
N GLY A 63 -10.50 40.84 27.98
CA GLY A 63 -9.70 42.06 27.82
C GLY A 63 -8.19 41.83 27.92
N ASN A 64 -7.58 41.47 26.78
CA ASN A 64 -6.12 41.44 26.54
C ASN A 64 -5.25 40.48 27.38
N GLY A 65 -5.83 39.57 28.16
CA GLY A 65 -5.06 38.48 28.78
C GLY A 65 -4.51 37.53 27.70
N GLN A 66 -3.21 37.25 27.70
CA GLN A 66 -2.67 36.14 26.90
C GLN A 66 -3.33 34.83 27.35
N PRO A 67 -3.69 33.93 26.41
CA PRO A 67 -4.32 32.67 26.76
C PRO A 67 -3.37 31.84 27.63
N ARG A 68 -3.87 31.35 28.77
CA ARG A 68 -3.13 30.52 29.71
C ARG A 68 -3.71 29.11 29.75
N GLY A 69 -2.82 28.11 29.74
CA GLY A 69 -3.19 26.71 29.93
C GLY A 69 -3.67 26.48 31.36
N ILE A 70 -4.82 25.82 31.49
CA ILE A 70 -5.27 25.32 32.78
C ILE A 70 -4.56 23.98 32.98
N GLY A 71 -3.55 23.96 33.86
CA GLY A 71 -2.80 22.74 34.16
C GLY A 71 -3.74 21.60 34.57
N ASP A 72 -3.64 20.48 33.87
CA ASP A 72 -4.45 19.30 34.19
C ASP A 72 -4.05 18.75 35.57
N PRO A 73 -5.02 18.38 36.44
CA PRO A 73 -4.69 17.79 37.74
C PRO A 73 -3.80 16.55 37.61
N ASP A 74 -2.86 16.37 38.53
CA ASP A 74 -1.88 15.26 38.49
C ASP A 74 -2.54 13.88 38.33
N TRP A 75 -3.72 13.66 38.94
CA TRP A 75 -4.44 12.40 38.82
C TRP A 75 -4.96 12.12 37.40
N VAL A 76 -5.32 13.16 36.63
CA VAL A 76 -5.74 13.03 35.22
C VAL A 76 -4.55 12.56 34.38
N ILE A 77 -3.39 13.17 34.58
CA ILE A 77 -2.14 12.83 33.88
C ILE A 77 -1.74 11.39 34.20
N VAL A 78 -1.82 10.97 35.46
CA VAL A 78 -1.52 9.59 35.89
C VAL A 78 -2.45 8.58 35.21
N VAL A 79 -3.76 8.80 35.24
CA VAL A 79 -4.73 7.87 34.64
C VAL A 79 -4.57 7.82 33.11
N ASN A 80 -4.33 8.97 32.46
CA ASN A 80 -4.08 9.04 31.03
C ASN A 80 -2.77 8.30 30.64
N THR A 81 -1.73 8.43 31.46
CA THR A 81 -0.46 7.70 31.27
C THR A 81 -0.65 6.18 31.43
N ILE A 82 -1.44 5.73 32.42
CA ILE A 82 -1.78 4.32 32.59
C ILE A 82 -2.56 3.80 31.38
N SER A 83 -3.54 4.57 30.89
CA SER A 83 -4.28 4.25 29.68
C SER A 83 -3.35 4.08 28.47
N LEU A 84 -2.42 5.01 28.25
CA LEU A 84 -1.43 4.90 27.19
C LEU A 84 -0.54 3.66 27.35
N GLY A 85 -0.08 3.36 28.58
CA GLY A 85 0.72 2.17 28.87
C GLY A 85 0.02 0.86 28.50
N CYS A 86 -1.27 0.73 28.85
CA CYS A 86 -2.10 -0.41 28.43
C CYS A 86 -2.19 -0.52 26.90
N ALA A 87 -2.37 0.59 26.19
CA ALA A 87 -2.51 0.59 24.74
C ALA A 87 -1.21 0.24 24.01
N ILE A 88 -0.08 0.77 24.48
CA ILE A 88 1.25 0.44 23.95
C ILE A 88 1.54 -1.06 24.17
N MET A 89 1.21 -1.59 25.36
CA MET A 89 1.34 -3.02 25.64
C MET A 89 0.50 -3.87 24.66
N SER A 90 -0.76 -3.47 24.40
CA SER A 90 -1.60 -4.13 23.39
C SER A 90 -0.98 -4.09 21.99
N ASN A 91 -0.41 -2.96 21.57
CA ASN A 91 0.30 -2.84 20.29
C ASN A 91 1.54 -3.74 20.21
N PHE A 92 2.31 -3.87 21.30
CA PHE A 92 3.43 -4.82 21.37
C PHE A 92 2.96 -6.27 21.28
N VAL A 93 1.92 -6.65 22.01
CA VAL A 93 1.35 -8.00 21.97
C VAL A 93 0.76 -8.32 20.61
N LEU A 94 0.17 -7.33 19.92
CA LEU A 94 -0.28 -7.46 18.54
C LEU A 94 0.90 -7.80 17.61
N LEU A 95 1.99 -7.02 17.65
CA LEU A 95 3.19 -7.31 16.86
C LEU A 95 3.78 -8.69 17.17
N TRP A 96 3.88 -9.03 18.45
CA TRP A 96 4.54 -10.25 18.92
C TRP A 96 3.70 -11.50 18.65
N GLY A 97 2.37 -11.39 18.77
CA GLY A 97 1.42 -12.40 18.34
C GLY A 97 1.49 -12.62 16.84
N MET A 98 1.59 -11.55 16.06
CA MET A 98 1.74 -11.66 14.60
C MET A 98 3.09 -12.21 14.18
N ALA A 99 4.17 -12.01 14.95
CA ALA A 99 5.48 -12.63 14.75
C ALA A 99 5.52 -14.14 15.04
N ARG A 100 4.36 -14.78 15.31
CA ARG A 100 4.20 -16.20 15.68
C ARG A 100 4.95 -16.58 16.97
N ARG A 101 5.22 -15.59 17.83
CA ARG A 101 5.92 -15.82 19.10
C ARG A 101 4.95 -16.02 20.26
N ILE A 102 3.73 -15.48 20.18
CA ILE A 102 2.65 -15.70 21.16
C ILE A 102 1.46 -16.37 20.45
N ALA A 103 0.85 -17.36 21.11
CA ALA A 103 -0.32 -18.05 20.60
C ALA A 103 -1.54 -17.11 20.51
N PHE A 104 -2.36 -17.30 19.48
CA PHE A 104 -3.58 -16.50 19.24
C PHE A 104 -4.49 -16.41 20.48
N SER A 105 -4.70 -17.54 21.16
CA SER A 105 -5.55 -17.63 22.35
C SER A 105 -5.07 -16.77 23.52
N ILE A 106 -3.77 -16.45 23.58
CA ILE A 106 -3.17 -15.62 24.63
C ILE A 106 -3.12 -14.16 24.16
N ALA A 107 -2.72 -13.92 22.91
CA ALA A 107 -2.56 -12.56 22.39
C ALA A 107 -3.90 -11.80 22.32
N GLN A 108 -4.96 -12.42 21.78
CA GLN A 108 -6.20 -11.71 21.47
C GLN A 108 -6.92 -11.13 22.70
N PRO A 109 -7.10 -11.87 23.82
CA PRO A 109 -7.71 -11.30 25.02
C PRO A 109 -6.90 -10.13 25.58
N ILE A 110 -5.57 -10.21 25.58
CA ILE A 110 -4.70 -9.14 26.09
C ILE A 110 -4.88 -7.87 25.25
N ILE A 111 -4.87 -7.99 23.92
CA ILE A 111 -5.03 -6.85 23.01
C ILE A 111 -6.40 -6.18 23.21
N ILE A 112 -7.47 -6.97 23.14
CA ILE A 112 -8.86 -6.48 23.20
C ILE A 112 -9.15 -5.85 24.57
N ILE A 113 -8.77 -6.53 25.67
CA ILE A 113 -8.98 -6.00 27.03
C ILE A 113 -8.14 -4.74 27.23
N GLY A 114 -6.87 -4.74 26.81
CA GLY A 114 -5.99 -3.59 26.97
C GLY A 114 -6.51 -2.35 26.23
N TRP A 115 -6.94 -2.49 24.98
CA TRP A 115 -7.50 -1.36 24.23
C TRP A 115 -8.89 -0.92 24.75
N TYR A 116 -9.76 -1.83 25.20
CA TYR A 116 -11.01 -1.42 25.85
C TYR A 116 -10.76 -0.68 27.16
N ILE A 117 -9.80 -1.14 27.99
CA ILE A 117 -9.42 -0.42 29.22
C ILE A 117 -8.92 0.97 28.86
N SER A 118 -8.01 1.11 27.90
CA SER A 118 -7.50 2.41 27.46
C SER A 118 -8.61 3.33 26.94
N SER A 119 -9.51 2.79 26.12
CA SER A 119 -10.66 3.51 25.58
C SER A 119 -11.59 4.00 26.70
N LEU A 120 -12.00 3.11 27.61
CA LEU A 120 -12.90 3.44 28.71
C LEU A 120 -12.29 4.47 29.66
N LEU A 121 -11.03 4.29 30.06
CA LEU A 121 -10.33 5.25 30.92
C LEU A 121 -10.28 6.64 30.26
N LEU A 122 -9.90 6.70 28.98
CA LEU A 122 -9.77 7.96 28.27
C LEU A 122 -11.14 8.63 28.05
N THR A 123 -12.17 7.88 27.65
CA THR A 123 -13.54 8.42 27.55
C THR A 123 -14.05 8.93 28.90
N CYS A 124 -13.84 8.19 30.00
CA CYS A 124 -14.23 8.65 31.33
C CYS A 124 -13.52 9.96 31.70
N LEU A 125 -12.21 10.06 31.47
CA LEU A 125 -11.45 11.29 31.74
C LEU A 125 -11.97 12.48 30.91
N LEU A 126 -12.18 12.28 29.60
CA LEU A 126 -12.69 13.32 28.70
C LEU A 126 -14.09 13.78 29.13
N CYS A 127 -14.99 12.87 29.49
CA CYS A 127 -16.32 13.20 29.97
C CYS A 127 -16.28 13.98 31.30
N ILE A 128 -15.42 13.59 32.24
CA ILE A 128 -15.26 14.31 33.52
C ILE A 128 -14.75 15.73 33.28
N PHE A 129 -13.75 15.90 32.41
CA PHE A 129 -13.20 17.21 32.09
C PHE A 129 -14.23 18.10 31.37
N ALA A 130 -14.96 17.54 30.40
CA ALA A 130 -16.01 18.26 29.69
C ALA A 130 -17.16 18.69 30.64
N ALA A 131 -17.57 17.83 31.58
CA ALA A 131 -18.57 18.17 32.58
C ALA A 131 -18.08 19.27 33.54
N SER A 132 -16.82 19.20 33.97
CA SER A 132 -16.19 20.23 34.80
C SER A 132 -16.13 21.60 34.10
N LYS A 133 -15.89 21.61 32.78
CA LYS A 133 -15.96 22.84 31.98
C LYS A 133 -17.35 23.46 32.00
N VAL A 134 -18.39 22.69 31.65
CA VAL A 134 -19.79 23.18 31.59
C VAL A 134 -20.24 23.79 32.91
N GLN A 135 -19.84 23.17 34.03
CA GLN A 135 -20.22 23.65 35.35
C GLN A 135 -19.51 24.95 35.75
N ASN A 136 -18.22 25.10 35.44
CA ASN A 136 -17.42 26.27 35.82
C ASN A 136 -17.61 27.49 34.89
N ASP A 137 -17.99 27.27 33.62
CA ASP A 137 -18.24 28.34 32.63
C ASP A 137 -19.47 29.20 33.00
N SER A 138 -20.41 28.62 33.75
CA SER A 138 -21.61 29.33 34.22
C SER A 138 -21.33 30.35 35.34
N ASP A 139 -20.18 30.25 36.03
CA ASP A 139 -19.90 31.00 37.26
C ASP A 139 -18.87 32.14 37.09
N SER A 140 -18.08 32.19 36.00
CA SER A 140 -16.78 32.88 36.03
C SER A 140 -16.57 34.08 35.10
N GLY A 141 -17.44 34.37 34.12
CA GLY A 141 -17.19 35.46 33.15
C GLY A 141 -15.85 35.35 32.39
N ARG A 142 -15.25 34.14 32.38
CA ARG A 142 -13.99 33.82 31.71
C ARG A 142 -14.27 32.82 30.62
N HIS A 143 -13.85 33.12 29.40
CA HIS A 143 -14.03 32.21 28.27
C HIS A 143 -12.99 31.09 28.32
N ARG A 144 -13.46 29.86 28.53
CA ARG A 144 -12.65 28.64 28.47
C ARG A 144 -12.93 27.84 27.21
N TRP A 145 -11.90 27.39 26.51
CA TRP A 145 -12.04 26.48 25.37
C TRP A 145 -11.18 25.22 25.50
N LEU A 146 -11.58 24.19 24.75
CA LEU A 146 -10.88 22.91 24.72
C LEU A 146 -9.75 22.99 23.68
N THR A 147 -8.60 22.42 24.01
CA THR A 147 -7.43 22.43 23.13
C THR A 147 -7.39 21.22 22.20
N GLY A 148 -6.51 21.25 21.20
CA GLY A 148 -6.23 20.11 20.34
C GLY A 148 -5.88 18.82 21.10
N SER A 149 -5.27 18.90 22.29
CA SER A 149 -4.97 17.73 23.13
C SER A 149 -6.21 16.92 23.48
N TYR A 150 -7.29 17.62 23.88
CA TYR A 150 -8.56 16.99 24.22
C TYR A 150 -9.13 16.22 23.03
N TYR A 151 -9.10 16.82 21.84
CA TYR A 151 -9.62 16.20 20.61
C TYR A 151 -8.76 15.03 20.14
N TYR A 152 -7.43 15.11 20.22
CA TYR A 152 -6.55 13.96 19.99
C TYR A 152 -6.87 12.81 20.96
N GLY A 153 -7.16 13.12 22.23
CA GLY A 153 -7.63 12.14 23.21
C GLY A 153 -8.95 11.49 22.79
N ALA A 154 -9.91 12.28 22.32
CA ALA A 154 -11.20 11.77 21.85
C ALA A 154 -11.05 10.85 20.63
N PHE A 155 -10.22 11.22 19.65
CA PHE A 155 -9.91 10.37 18.50
C PHE A 155 -9.23 9.06 18.92
N ALA A 156 -8.25 9.12 19.84
CA ALA A 156 -7.59 7.93 20.37
C ALA A 156 -8.60 6.99 21.05
N ALA A 157 -9.46 7.51 21.94
CA ALA A 157 -10.47 6.72 22.64
C ALA A 157 -11.44 6.03 21.67
N GLY A 158 -11.92 6.77 20.66
CA GLY A 158 -12.79 6.25 19.61
C GLY A 158 -12.12 5.17 18.76
N LEU A 159 -10.87 5.39 18.35
CA LEU A 159 -10.10 4.39 17.60
C LEU A 159 -9.88 3.11 18.40
N TYR A 160 -9.47 3.21 19.67
CA TYR A 160 -9.32 2.02 20.51
C TYR A 160 -10.63 1.25 20.65
N PHE A 161 -11.76 1.93 20.84
CA PHE A 161 -13.08 1.30 20.93
C PHE A 161 -13.45 0.55 19.64
N VAL A 162 -13.32 1.23 18.49
CA VAL A 162 -13.66 0.66 17.18
C VAL A 162 -12.77 -0.54 16.88
N LEU A 163 -11.45 -0.41 17.05
CA LEU A 163 -10.49 -1.49 16.77
C LEU A 163 -10.68 -2.69 17.69
N SER A 164 -10.93 -2.47 18.98
CA SER A 164 -11.24 -3.56 19.93
C SER A 164 -12.51 -4.30 19.53
N SER A 165 -13.53 -3.57 19.09
CA SER A 165 -14.81 -4.14 18.65
C SER A 165 -14.65 -4.94 17.36
N LEU A 166 -13.84 -4.45 16.41
CA LEU A 166 -13.51 -5.18 15.18
C LEU A 166 -12.76 -6.48 15.49
N LEU A 167 -11.75 -6.44 16.38
CA LEU A 167 -11.03 -7.65 16.79
C LEU A 167 -11.90 -8.62 17.60
N LEU A 168 -12.86 -8.12 18.38
CA LEU A 168 -13.83 -8.95 19.09
C LEU A 168 -14.69 -9.76 18.11
N ILE A 169 -15.13 -9.14 17.01
CA ILE A 169 -15.85 -9.83 15.92
C ILE A 169 -14.94 -10.90 15.29
N THR A 170 -13.65 -10.60 15.11
CA THR A 170 -12.68 -11.58 14.58
C THR A 170 -12.51 -12.78 15.52
N VAL A 171 -12.37 -12.56 16.82
CA VAL A 171 -12.26 -13.64 17.81
C VAL A 171 -13.55 -14.45 17.89
N TYR A 172 -14.71 -13.79 17.87
CA TYR A 172 -16.00 -14.44 17.88
C TYR A 172 -16.16 -15.40 16.69
N GLY A 173 -15.80 -14.95 15.48
CA GLY A 173 -15.83 -15.79 14.28
C GLY A 173 -14.86 -16.98 14.33
N ALA A 174 -13.66 -16.78 14.89
CA ALA A 174 -12.68 -17.85 15.11
C ALA A 174 -13.13 -18.86 16.18
N CYS A 175 -13.82 -18.41 17.23
CA CYS A 175 -14.37 -19.27 18.27
C CYS A 175 -15.51 -20.15 17.73
N ARG A 176 -16.36 -19.60 16.86
CA ARG A 176 -17.45 -20.30 16.16
C ARG A 176 -16.98 -21.28 15.07
N GLY A 177 -15.68 -21.33 14.79
CA GLY A 177 -15.11 -22.28 13.83
C GLY A 177 -15.28 -21.87 12.37
N HIS A 178 -15.59 -20.61 12.08
CA HIS A 178 -15.68 -20.15 10.69
C HIS A 178 -14.31 -20.14 10.00
N TYR A 179 -13.24 -19.85 10.74
CA TYR A 179 -11.86 -19.82 10.23
C TYR A 179 -10.86 -20.26 11.30
N SER A 180 -9.65 -20.66 10.87
CA SER A 180 -8.58 -21.14 11.73
C SER A 180 -8.17 -20.10 12.78
N ARG A 181 -7.87 -20.55 13.99
CA ARG A 181 -7.37 -19.72 15.11
C ARG A 181 -5.89 -19.34 14.97
N GLU A 182 -5.31 -19.43 13.78
CA GLU A 182 -3.95 -18.98 13.49
C GLU A 182 -4.00 -17.70 12.65
N PHE A 183 -3.46 -16.59 13.16
CA PHE A 183 -3.20 -15.41 12.34
C PHE A 183 -2.02 -15.67 11.42
N ARG A 184 -2.27 -16.27 10.26
CA ARG A 184 -1.30 -16.37 9.16
C ARG A 184 -1.32 -15.10 8.33
N LEU A 185 -0.91 -13.98 8.93
CA LEU A 185 -0.69 -12.75 8.19
C LEU A 185 0.56 -12.90 7.32
N THR A 186 0.46 -12.41 6.09
CA THR A 186 1.54 -12.39 5.10
C THR A 186 2.68 -11.50 5.59
N THR A 187 3.89 -11.77 5.11
CA THR A 187 5.07 -10.92 5.38
C THR A 187 4.80 -9.46 5.03
N SER A 188 4.07 -9.22 3.95
CA SER A 188 3.61 -7.90 3.48
C SER A 188 2.74 -7.15 4.50
N GLN A 189 1.93 -7.85 5.28
CA GLN A 189 1.08 -7.26 6.34
C GLN A 189 1.90 -6.84 7.56
N ARG A 190 2.86 -7.67 7.97
CA ARG A 190 3.78 -7.32 9.07
C ARG A 190 4.66 -6.13 8.71
N SER A 191 5.16 -6.10 7.47
CA SER A 191 5.97 -4.99 6.97
C SER A 191 5.18 -3.68 7.01
N LEU A 192 3.92 -3.69 6.56
CA LEU A 192 3.06 -2.50 6.57
C LEU A 192 2.92 -1.92 7.99
N MET A 193 2.67 -2.77 8.99
CA MET A 193 2.53 -2.32 10.37
C MET A 193 3.81 -1.69 10.93
N LEU A 194 4.96 -2.33 10.72
CA LEU A 194 6.25 -1.80 11.17
C LEU A 194 6.56 -0.47 10.50
N GLN A 195 6.25 -0.33 9.21
CA GLN A 195 6.41 0.92 8.48
C GLN A 195 5.48 2.01 9.03
N THR A 196 4.22 1.70 9.35
CA THR A 196 3.29 2.66 9.99
C THR A 196 3.80 3.12 11.36
N ILE A 197 4.30 2.21 12.19
CA ILE A 197 4.90 2.56 13.49
C ILE A 197 6.11 3.47 13.30
N LEU A 198 7.01 3.09 12.39
CA LEU A 198 8.20 3.89 12.10
C LEU A 198 7.82 5.29 11.60
N PHE A 199 6.83 5.39 10.72
CA PHE A 199 6.32 6.66 10.21
C PHE A 199 5.75 7.55 11.32
N LEU A 200 4.94 7.00 12.23
CA LEU A 200 4.37 7.76 13.35
C LEU A 200 5.44 8.21 14.36
N ILE A 201 6.43 7.37 14.64
CA ILE A 201 7.59 7.75 15.47
C ILE A 201 8.37 8.88 14.79
N TYR A 202 8.57 8.79 13.48
CA TYR A 202 9.28 9.80 12.71
C TYR A 202 8.51 11.14 12.69
N LEU A 203 7.19 11.09 12.52
CA LEU A 203 6.29 12.26 12.55
C LEU A 203 6.30 12.95 13.93
N LEU A 204 6.04 12.20 15.01
CA LEU A 204 6.00 12.77 16.37
C LEU A 204 7.39 13.23 16.84
N GLY A 205 8.44 12.46 16.53
CA GLY A 205 9.82 12.82 16.84
C GLY A 205 10.27 14.08 16.10
N GLY A 206 9.95 14.19 14.81
CA GLY A 206 10.18 15.39 14.02
C GLY A 206 9.45 16.61 14.58
N ALA A 207 8.16 16.46 14.88
CA ALA A 207 7.37 17.50 15.52
C ALA A 207 7.98 17.97 16.85
N ALA A 208 8.49 17.05 17.69
CA ALA A 208 9.14 17.40 18.95
C ALA A 208 10.40 18.25 18.74
N VAL A 209 11.21 17.93 17.73
CA VAL A 209 12.41 18.68 17.37
C VAL A 209 12.03 20.08 16.87
N TYR A 210 11.07 20.18 15.94
CA TYR A 210 10.65 21.46 15.37
C TYR A 210 9.93 22.36 16.38
N ALA A 211 9.12 21.80 17.28
CA ALA A 211 8.51 22.55 18.38
C ALA A 211 9.56 23.26 19.25
N ARG A 212 10.71 22.63 19.48
CA ARG A 212 11.81 23.22 20.26
C ARG A 212 12.65 24.22 19.48
N ILE A 213 12.85 23.99 18.17
CA ILE A 213 13.69 24.84 17.33
C ILE A 213 12.96 26.13 16.94
N GLU A 214 11.71 26.01 16.51
CA GLU A 214 10.89 27.13 16.02
C GLU A 214 10.03 27.77 17.12
N GLY A 215 9.98 27.17 18.31
CA GLY A 215 9.18 27.69 19.44
C GLY A 215 7.68 27.49 19.27
N TRP A 216 7.26 26.60 18.36
CA TRP A 216 5.85 26.27 18.15
C TRP A 216 5.29 25.43 19.30
N ARG A 217 3.97 25.53 19.51
CA ARG A 217 3.24 24.55 20.32
C ARG A 217 3.48 23.17 19.71
N TYR A 218 3.76 22.17 20.55
CA TYR A 218 4.02 20.81 20.07
C TYR A 218 2.95 20.27 19.12
N LEU A 219 1.66 20.46 19.41
CA LEU A 219 0.58 20.00 18.52
C LEU A 219 0.51 20.74 17.18
N ASP A 220 0.91 22.01 17.14
CA ASP A 220 1.03 22.77 15.89
C ASP A 220 2.22 22.25 15.06
N ALA A 221 3.30 21.86 15.73
CA ALA A 221 4.42 21.18 15.09
C ALA A 221 4.06 19.77 14.60
N VAL A 222 3.15 19.05 15.28
CA VAL A 222 2.60 17.75 14.82
C VAL A 222 1.77 17.95 13.56
N TYR A 223 0.90 18.96 13.54
CA TYR A 223 0.15 19.35 12.35
C TYR A 223 1.10 19.67 11.18
N TRP A 224 2.05 20.58 11.40
CA TRP A 224 3.06 20.92 10.39
C TRP A 224 3.88 19.71 9.90
N ALA A 225 4.29 18.83 10.81
CA ALA A 225 5.04 17.62 10.48
C ALA A 225 4.22 16.71 9.56
N ASP A 226 2.94 16.49 9.85
CA ASP A 226 2.03 15.71 9.02
C ASP A 226 1.92 16.31 7.61
N LEU A 227 1.64 17.61 7.50
CA LEU A 227 1.55 18.32 6.22
C LEU A 227 2.84 18.20 5.38
N THR A 228 3.99 18.27 6.05
CA THR A 228 5.31 18.19 5.39
C THR A 228 5.59 16.77 4.90
N LEU A 229 5.33 15.75 5.72
CA LEU A 229 5.61 14.35 5.39
C LEU A 229 4.64 13.78 4.35
N LEU A 230 3.40 14.26 4.35
CA LEU A 230 2.38 13.93 3.36
C LEU A 230 2.43 14.82 2.11
N THR A 231 3.45 15.67 1.99
CA THR A 231 3.70 16.55 0.84
C THR A 231 2.52 17.49 0.52
N ILE A 232 1.70 17.85 1.51
CA ILE A 232 0.55 18.75 1.35
C ILE A 232 1.04 20.21 1.34
N GLY A 233 1.80 20.61 2.36
CA GLY A 233 2.48 21.90 2.40
C GLY A 233 1.60 23.17 2.33
N ILE A 234 0.53 23.28 3.15
CA ILE A 234 -0.36 24.46 3.23
C ILE A 234 0.41 25.79 3.40
N GLY A 235 1.50 25.79 4.18
CA GLY A 235 2.37 26.95 4.36
C GLY A 235 1.94 27.92 5.47
N ASP A 236 0.99 27.55 6.31
CA ASP A 236 0.58 28.32 7.50
C ASP A 236 1.63 28.25 8.62
N PHE A 237 2.29 27.11 8.79
CA PHE A 237 3.50 26.94 9.59
C PHE A 237 4.69 26.67 8.67
N VAL A 238 5.76 27.46 8.79
CA VAL A 238 6.98 27.30 7.99
C VAL A 238 8.23 27.54 8.84
N PRO A 239 9.28 26.70 8.74
CA PRO A 239 10.51 26.93 9.49
C PRO A 239 11.14 28.27 9.12
N GLU A 240 11.28 29.16 10.11
CA GLU A 240 11.88 30.48 9.93
C GLU A 240 13.36 30.44 10.31
N THR A 241 13.75 29.58 11.25
CA THR A 241 15.13 29.49 11.68
C THR A 241 16.03 28.85 10.62
N HIS A 242 17.28 29.31 10.54
CA HIS A 242 18.28 28.71 9.65
C HIS A 242 18.50 27.21 9.97
N LYS A 243 18.46 26.85 11.26
CA LYS A 243 18.58 25.45 11.71
C LYS A 243 17.39 24.61 11.26
N GLY A 244 16.16 25.10 11.43
CA GLY A 244 14.94 24.40 11.01
C GLY A 244 14.88 24.20 9.49
N ARG A 245 15.27 25.21 8.71
CA ARG A 245 15.39 25.10 7.24
C ARG A 245 16.47 24.11 6.82
N GLY A 246 17.62 24.09 7.50
CA GLY A 246 18.68 23.13 7.22
C GLY A 246 18.28 21.68 7.53
N LEU A 247 17.57 21.45 8.64
CA LEU A 247 17.07 20.13 9.01
C LEU A 247 15.91 19.64 8.12
N LEU A 248 15.23 20.55 7.41
CA LEU A 248 14.09 20.21 6.57
C LEU A 248 14.49 19.28 5.42
N PHE A 249 15.67 19.47 4.83
CA PHE A 249 16.14 18.66 3.71
C PHE A 249 16.19 17.15 4.04
N PRO A 250 16.96 16.70 5.06
CA PRO A 250 16.96 15.28 5.42
C PRO A 250 15.62 14.84 6.02
N TYR A 251 14.91 15.73 6.73
CA TYR A 251 13.63 15.39 7.35
C TYR A 251 12.56 15.02 6.32
N ALA A 252 12.37 15.87 5.29
CA ALA A 252 11.40 15.64 4.23
C ALA A 252 11.74 14.39 3.40
N VAL A 253 13.03 14.21 3.03
CA VAL A 253 13.47 13.02 2.27
C VAL A 253 13.18 11.73 3.05
N GLY A 254 13.54 11.66 4.32
CA GLY A 254 13.27 10.48 5.15
C GLY A 254 11.78 10.17 5.25
N GLY A 255 10.95 11.20 5.43
CA GLY A 255 9.50 11.10 5.49
C GLY A 255 8.85 10.53 4.22
N ILE A 256 9.16 11.16 3.09
CA ILE A 256 8.63 10.80 1.77
C ILE A 256 9.05 9.36 1.41
N LEU A 257 10.28 8.96 1.73
CA LEU A 257 10.74 7.59 1.52
C LEU A 257 9.93 6.57 2.35
N ILE A 258 9.69 6.85 3.63
CA ILE A 258 8.88 5.97 4.48
C ILE A 258 7.44 5.89 3.96
N LEU A 259 6.86 7.02 3.55
CA LEU A 259 5.51 7.05 2.96
C LEU A 259 5.45 6.22 1.66
N GLY A 260 6.45 6.33 0.79
CA GLY A 260 6.55 5.52 -0.43
C GLY A 260 6.64 4.02 -0.16
N LEU A 261 7.36 3.61 0.90
CA LEU A 261 7.41 2.21 1.34
C LEU A 261 6.06 1.70 1.85
N ILE A 262 5.32 2.54 2.58
CA ILE A 262 3.96 2.23 3.05
C ILE A 262 3.04 2.00 1.85
N VAL A 263 2.98 2.95 0.92
CA VAL A 263 2.17 2.83 -0.31
C VAL A 263 2.54 1.57 -1.10
N GLY A 264 3.84 1.34 -1.30
CA GLY A 264 4.34 0.15 -2.01
C GLY A 264 3.91 -1.16 -1.33
N SER A 265 3.91 -1.20 0.00
CA SER A 265 3.49 -2.37 0.78
C SER A 265 1.98 -2.58 0.75
N ILE A 266 1.18 -1.51 0.77
CA ILE A 266 -0.27 -1.61 0.60
C ILE A 266 -0.59 -2.15 -0.80
N ARG A 267 0.07 -1.65 -1.85
CA ARG A 267 -0.07 -2.16 -3.22
C ARG A 267 0.32 -3.63 -3.33
N ALA A 268 1.45 -4.04 -2.74
CA ALA A 268 1.87 -5.43 -2.72
C ALA A 268 0.80 -6.34 -2.11
N GLN A 269 0.15 -5.92 -1.03
CA GLN A 269 -0.95 -6.68 -0.43
C GLN A 269 -2.19 -6.75 -1.33
N MET A 270 -2.55 -5.67 -2.03
CA MET A 270 -3.67 -5.68 -2.97
C MET A 270 -3.41 -6.67 -4.12
N LEU A 271 -2.19 -6.66 -4.67
CA LEU A 271 -1.78 -7.55 -5.75
C LEU A 271 -1.70 -9.02 -5.31
N GLU A 272 -1.16 -9.29 -4.13
CA GLU A 272 -1.00 -10.64 -3.59
C GLU A 272 -2.35 -11.33 -3.32
N LYS A 273 -3.33 -10.56 -2.83
CA LYS A 273 -4.74 -11.01 -2.68
C LYS A 273 -5.40 -11.32 -4.02
N GLY A 274 -5.06 -10.58 -5.08
CA GLY A 274 -5.52 -10.85 -6.45
C GLY A 274 -4.99 -12.19 -6.98
N ARG A 275 -3.70 -12.47 -6.76
CA ARG A 275 -3.00 -13.65 -7.29
C ARG A 275 -3.38 -14.95 -6.57
N GLN A 276 -3.56 -14.92 -5.24
CA GLN A 276 -3.98 -16.10 -4.47
C GLN A 276 -5.40 -16.56 -4.85
N LYS A 277 -6.36 -15.63 -4.90
CA LYS A 277 -7.74 -15.95 -5.29
C LYS A 277 -7.84 -16.51 -6.71
N MET A 278 -6.94 -16.10 -7.61
CA MET A 278 -6.83 -16.67 -8.95
C MET A 278 -6.20 -18.06 -8.96
N ALA A 279 -5.11 -18.28 -8.22
CA ALA A 279 -4.45 -19.58 -8.14
C ALA A 279 -5.41 -20.66 -7.58
N GLU A 280 -6.20 -20.32 -6.56
CA GLU A 280 -7.18 -21.21 -5.94
C GLU A 280 -8.36 -21.50 -6.87
N THR A 281 -8.96 -20.46 -7.49
CA THR A 281 -10.04 -20.64 -8.49
C THR A 281 -9.57 -21.46 -9.69
N VAL A 282 -8.30 -21.29 -10.11
CA VAL A 282 -7.69 -22.05 -11.20
C VAL A 282 -7.42 -23.48 -10.77
N ALA A 283 -6.90 -23.72 -9.57
CA ALA A 283 -6.65 -25.08 -9.06
C ALA A 283 -7.94 -25.90 -8.95
N GLU A 284 -9.02 -25.32 -8.42
CA GLU A 284 -10.33 -25.99 -8.30
C GLU A 284 -10.97 -26.32 -9.67
N ARG A 285 -10.78 -25.45 -10.67
CA ARG A 285 -11.33 -25.67 -12.03
C ARG A 285 -10.44 -26.58 -12.88
N THR A 286 -9.12 -26.54 -12.68
CA THR A 286 -8.14 -27.40 -13.38
C THR A 286 -8.27 -28.87 -12.94
N ARG A 287 -8.67 -29.13 -11.68
CA ARG A 287 -8.89 -30.50 -11.17
C ARG A 287 -10.01 -31.27 -11.88
N ARG A 288 -10.84 -30.61 -12.71
CA ARG A 288 -12.03 -31.23 -13.34
C ARG A 288 -11.98 -31.44 -14.86
N PHE A 289 -10.90 -31.08 -15.58
CA PHE A 289 -10.92 -31.23 -17.05
C PHE A 289 -9.57 -31.62 -17.66
N LEU A 290 -9.56 -32.74 -18.40
CA LEU A 290 -8.56 -33.03 -19.42
C LEU A 290 -8.95 -32.35 -20.75
N VAL A 291 -7.93 -32.02 -21.55
CA VAL A 291 -7.93 -31.65 -22.98
C VAL A 291 -8.02 -30.14 -23.33
N ARG A 292 -7.19 -29.74 -24.30
CA ARG A 292 -6.85 -28.40 -24.82
C ARG A 292 -8.00 -27.38 -24.97
N GLU A 293 -9.24 -27.81 -25.20
CA GLU A 293 -10.40 -26.90 -25.30
C GLU A 293 -10.73 -26.24 -23.95
N ALA A 294 -10.59 -26.99 -22.86
CA ALA A 294 -10.72 -26.45 -21.51
C ALA A 294 -9.64 -25.39 -21.21
N PHE A 295 -8.47 -25.49 -21.85
CA PHE A 295 -7.38 -24.51 -21.68
C PHE A 295 -7.66 -23.19 -22.40
N GLN A 296 -8.19 -23.21 -23.63
CA GLN A 296 -8.57 -21.98 -24.34
C GLN A 296 -9.79 -21.30 -23.69
N LEU A 297 -10.79 -22.08 -23.26
CA LEU A 297 -11.91 -21.58 -22.47
C LEU A 297 -11.42 -21.00 -21.14
N MET A 298 -10.47 -21.66 -20.47
CA MET A 298 -9.84 -21.16 -19.24
C MET A 298 -9.10 -19.84 -19.47
N ARG A 299 -8.41 -19.65 -20.61
CA ARG A 299 -7.78 -18.36 -20.95
C ARG A 299 -8.81 -17.24 -21.15
N ARG A 300 -9.90 -17.49 -21.88
CA ARG A 300 -10.98 -16.49 -22.08
C ARG A 300 -11.68 -16.17 -20.76
N VAL A 301 -12.02 -17.19 -19.96
CA VAL A 301 -12.63 -17.00 -18.64
C VAL A 301 -11.66 -16.32 -17.67
N ARG A 302 -10.35 -16.60 -17.76
CA ARG A 302 -9.32 -15.90 -16.99
C ARG A 302 -9.27 -14.42 -17.38
N GLN A 303 -9.23 -14.09 -18.66
CA GLN A 303 -9.23 -12.71 -19.14
C GLN A 303 -10.47 -11.94 -18.64
N ILE A 304 -11.68 -12.49 -18.84
CA ILE A 304 -12.92 -11.86 -18.37
C ILE A 304 -12.91 -11.70 -16.84
N ALA A 305 -12.57 -12.75 -16.10
CA ALA A 305 -12.57 -12.71 -14.63
C ALA A 305 -11.42 -11.88 -14.03
N THR A 306 -10.34 -11.63 -14.77
CA THR A 306 -9.29 -10.68 -14.37
C THR A 306 -9.76 -9.25 -14.56
N LEU A 307 -10.42 -8.94 -15.68
CA LEU A 307 -10.94 -7.62 -16.00
C LEU A 307 -12.05 -7.21 -15.02
N GLU A 308 -13.04 -8.09 -14.77
CA GLU A 308 -14.11 -7.81 -13.82
C GLU A 308 -13.58 -7.50 -12.41
N ARG A 309 -12.60 -8.28 -11.93
CA ARG A 309 -11.98 -8.04 -10.62
C ARG A 309 -11.18 -6.74 -10.55
N LYS A 310 -10.49 -6.40 -11.64
CA LYS A 310 -9.74 -5.14 -11.75
C LYS A 310 -10.68 -3.93 -11.73
N TRP A 311 -11.78 -3.97 -12.47
CA TRP A 311 -12.82 -2.94 -12.44
C TRP A 311 -13.49 -2.84 -11.06
N ILE A 312 -13.74 -3.96 -10.38
CA ILE A 312 -14.23 -3.96 -8.99
C ILE A 312 -13.22 -3.31 -8.05
N SER A 313 -11.93 -3.60 -8.19
CA SER A 313 -10.87 -2.97 -7.39
C SER A 313 -10.81 -1.45 -7.62
N LEU A 314 -10.91 -1.01 -8.87
CA LEU A 314 -10.94 0.42 -9.21
C LEU A 314 -12.19 1.10 -8.65
N ALA A 315 -13.37 0.49 -8.83
CA ALA A 315 -14.63 1.02 -8.32
C ALA A 315 -14.65 1.12 -6.79
N THR A 316 -14.12 0.12 -6.09
CA THR A 316 -13.99 0.17 -4.62
C THR A 316 -13.01 1.26 -4.18
N ALA A 317 -11.84 1.39 -4.82
CA ALA A 317 -10.89 2.47 -4.52
C ALA A 317 -11.50 3.87 -4.76
N LEU A 318 -12.20 4.05 -5.88
CA LEU A 318 -12.89 5.31 -6.20
C LEU A 318 -14.00 5.61 -5.18
N THR A 319 -14.75 4.59 -4.74
CA THR A 319 -15.81 4.76 -3.74
C THR A 319 -15.24 5.21 -2.40
N VAL A 320 -14.17 4.56 -1.91
CA VAL A 320 -13.49 4.94 -0.66
C VAL A 320 -12.91 6.35 -0.77
N TRP A 321 -12.29 6.67 -1.90
CA TRP A 321 -11.73 7.99 -2.15
C TRP A 321 -12.82 9.08 -2.13
N THR A 322 -13.92 8.90 -2.85
CA THR A 322 -15.05 9.85 -2.88
C THR A 322 -15.68 9.99 -1.49
N MET A 323 -15.78 8.89 -0.74
CA MET A 323 -16.27 8.92 0.65
C MET A 323 -15.36 9.78 1.54
N LEU A 324 -14.03 9.62 1.47
CA LEU A 324 -13.09 10.43 2.24
C LEU A 324 -13.13 11.91 1.84
N TRP A 325 -13.32 12.21 0.55
CA TRP A 325 -13.48 13.57 0.06
C TRP A 325 -14.72 14.25 0.64
N VAL A 326 -15.89 13.62 0.49
CA VAL A 326 -17.17 14.19 0.96
C VAL A 326 -17.22 14.26 2.48
N LEU A 327 -16.71 13.26 3.20
CA LEU A 327 -16.66 13.30 4.67
C LEU A 327 -15.71 14.39 5.18
N GLY A 328 -14.56 14.58 4.54
CA GLY A 328 -13.65 15.68 4.86
C GLY A 328 -14.33 17.04 4.64
N ALA A 329 -15.00 17.22 3.50
CA ALA A 329 -15.73 18.44 3.19
C ALA A 329 -16.86 18.73 4.20
N ILE A 330 -17.63 17.71 4.58
CA ILE A 330 -18.68 17.86 5.61
C ILE A 330 -18.06 18.28 6.94
N ALA A 331 -16.94 17.68 7.35
CA ALA A 331 -16.27 18.03 8.60
C ALA A 331 -15.81 19.49 8.58
N PHE A 332 -15.09 19.95 7.56
CA PHE A 332 -14.64 21.35 7.49
C PHE A 332 -15.78 22.36 7.26
N TRP A 333 -16.93 21.91 6.77
CA TRP A 333 -18.13 22.72 6.67
C TRP A 333 -18.90 22.83 7.99
N LEU A 334 -18.76 21.87 8.91
CA LEU A 334 -19.42 21.95 10.21
C LEU A 334 -18.94 23.22 10.93
N PRO A 335 -19.84 23.98 11.60
CA PRO A 335 -19.49 25.28 12.17
C PRO A 335 -18.33 25.19 13.20
N GLY A 336 -17.11 25.44 12.75
CA GLY A 336 -15.96 25.81 13.58
C GLY A 336 -16.10 27.27 14.00
N GLN A 337 -15.67 27.61 15.20
CA GLN A 337 -16.06 28.87 15.87
C GLN A 337 -15.64 30.17 15.17
N ASN A 338 -14.78 30.14 14.13
CA ASN A 338 -14.12 31.36 13.64
C ASN A 338 -14.22 31.68 12.14
N GLU A 339 -14.60 30.77 11.24
CA GLU A 339 -14.78 31.13 9.81
C GLU A 339 -15.87 30.27 9.16
N LYS A 340 -16.94 30.89 8.64
CA LYS A 340 -18.01 30.18 7.93
C LYS A 340 -17.57 29.92 6.49
N LEU A 341 -16.77 28.88 6.27
CA LEU A 341 -16.56 28.35 4.92
C LEU A 341 -17.90 27.94 4.33
N THR A 342 -18.16 28.35 3.10
CA THR A 342 -19.25 27.76 2.32
C THR A 342 -18.98 26.28 2.08
N TYR A 343 -20.03 25.48 1.88
CA TYR A 343 -19.86 24.06 1.60
C TYR A 343 -18.97 23.81 0.36
N PHE A 344 -19.05 24.68 -0.64
CA PHE A 344 -18.21 24.58 -1.83
C PHE A 344 -16.73 24.84 -1.52
N GLU A 345 -16.41 25.84 -0.71
CA GLU A 345 -15.03 26.12 -0.27
C GLU A 345 -14.47 24.94 0.55
N ALA A 346 -15.27 24.35 1.45
CA ALA A 346 -14.89 23.16 2.19
C ALA A 346 -14.66 21.94 1.27
N LEU A 347 -15.49 21.76 0.24
CA LEU A 347 -15.33 20.71 -0.77
C LEU A 347 -14.05 20.90 -1.59
N TYR A 348 -13.78 22.13 -2.02
CA TYR A 348 -12.58 22.51 -2.75
C TYR A 348 -11.32 22.35 -1.90
N PHE A 349 -11.36 22.78 -0.64
CA PHE A 349 -10.25 22.60 0.32
C PHE A 349 -9.95 21.12 0.55
N ALA A 350 -10.97 20.29 0.77
CA ALA A 350 -10.80 18.86 0.92
C ALA A 350 -10.24 18.22 -0.37
N TYR A 351 -10.69 18.66 -1.55
CA TYR A 351 -10.22 18.15 -2.84
C TYR A 351 -8.73 18.47 -3.07
N THR A 352 -8.34 19.73 -2.92
CA THR A 352 -6.96 20.18 -3.14
C THR A 352 -5.99 19.59 -2.11
N THR A 353 -6.46 19.34 -0.89
CA THR A 353 -5.68 18.66 0.15
C THR A 353 -5.48 17.17 -0.16
N LEU A 354 -6.53 16.48 -0.60
CA LEU A 354 -6.46 15.07 -1.00
C LEU A 354 -5.43 14.83 -2.09
N PHE A 355 -5.40 15.70 -3.10
CA PHE A 355 -4.42 15.64 -4.18
C PHE A 355 -3.06 16.24 -3.84
N THR A 356 -2.83 16.63 -2.59
CA THR A 356 -1.59 17.26 -2.13
C THR A 356 -1.18 18.46 -3.00
N ILE A 357 -2.17 19.20 -3.52
CA ILE A 357 -1.97 20.43 -4.32
C ILE A 357 -1.87 21.63 -3.38
N SER A 358 -2.81 21.68 -2.42
CA SER A 358 -2.96 22.70 -1.36
C SER A 358 -2.40 24.09 -1.67
N TYR A 359 -3.26 25.01 -2.12
CA TYR A 359 -2.84 26.37 -2.45
C TYR A 359 -2.55 27.27 -1.23
N GLY A 360 -2.89 26.82 -0.01
CA GLY A 360 -2.72 27.59 1.21
C GLY A 360 -3.75 28.72 1.41
N ASP A 361 -4.79 28.78 0.56
CA ASP A 361 -5.90 29.73 0.65
C ASP A 361 -6.84 29.43 1.83
N PHE A 362 -7.04 28.15 2.14
CA PHE A 362 -7.78 27.66 3.30
C PHE A 362 -6.91 26.74 4.15
N HIS A 363 -7.08 26.80 5.47
CA HIS A 363 -6.36 25.96 6.41
C HIS A 363 -7.15 25.76 7.70
N ALA A 364 -6.78 24.75 8.48
CA ALA A 364 -7.46 24.40 9.74
C ALA A 364 -7.10 25.41 10.83
N THR A 365 -8.06 26.24 11.24
CA THR A 365 -7.85 27.29 12.25
C THR A 365 -8.36 26.88 13.63
N SER A 366 -9.42 26.06 13.70
CA SER A 366 -10.00 25.64 14.98
C SER A 366 -9.16 24.57 15.69
N GLU A 367 -9.21 24.57 17.03
CA GLU A 367 -8.51 23.60 17.89
C GLU A 367 -8.94 22.13 17.64
N TRP A 368 -10.15 21.90 17.12
CA TRP A 368 -10.64 20.56 16.75
C TRP A 368 -10.33 20.19 15.30
N GLU A 369 -10.29 21.18 14.40
CA GLU A 369 -10.06 20.99 12.97
C GLU A 369 -8.64 20.50 12.70
N ARG A 370 -7.63 21.00 13.43
CA ARG A 370 -6.23 20.57 13.25
C ARG A 370 -6.02 19.08 13.59
N PRO A 371 -6.46 18.55 14.75
CA PRO A 371 -6.42 17.12 15.03
C PRO A 371 -7.25 16.28 14.05
N PHE A 372 -8.43 16.75 13.64
CA PHE A 372 -9.23 16.08 12.63
C PHE A 372 -8.49 16.02 11.28
N PHE A 373 -7.87 17.13 10.88
CA PHE A 373 -7.10 17.23 9.65
C PHE A 373 -6.00 16.17 9.64
N VAL A 374 -5.16 16.12 10.68
CA VAL A 374 -4.09 15.11 10.81
C VAL A 374 -4.64 13.68 10.74
N PHE A 375 -5.74 13.40 11.44
CA PHE A 375 -6.36 12.07 11.37
C PHE A 375 -6.86 11.72 9.97
N TRP A 376 -7.53 12.67 9.32
CA TRP A 376 -8.13 12.48 8.01
C TRP A 376 -7.05 12.35 6.93
N THR A 377 -6.01 13.19 6.92
CA THR A 377 -4.91 13.16 5.95
C THR A 377 -4.09 11.87 6.02
N LEU A 378 -3.81 11.35 7.22
CA LEU A 378 -3.14 10.05 7.42
C LEU A 378 -3.89 8.86 6.79
N LEU A 379 -5.20 8.98 6.58
CA LEU A 379 -6.03 7.99 5.87
C LEU A 379 -6.20 8.33 4.38
N ALA A 380 -6.39 9.61 4.09
CA ALA A 380 -6.71 10.15 2.77
C ALA A 380 -5.55 10.03 1.78
N VAL A 381 -4.34 10.46 2.16
CA VAL A 381 -3.20 10.54 1.23
C VAL A 381 -2.74 9.16 0.74
N PRO A 382 -2.61 8.13 1.60
CA PRO A 382 -2.35 6.77 1.11
C PRO A 382 -3.45 6.26 0.17
N THR A 383 -4.71 6.60 0.40
CA THR A 383 -5.84 6.17 -0.44
C THR A 383 -5.80 6.79 -1.84
N VAL A 384 -5.47 8.07 -1.95
CA VAL A 384 -5.28 8.76 -3.25
C VAL A 384 -4.15 8.11 -4.04
N THR A 385 -3.03 7.82 -3.37
CA THR A 385 -1.89 7.19 -4.03
C THR A 385 -2.23 5.79 -4.56
N LEU A 386 -3.08 5.04 -3.84
CA LEU A 386 -3.61 3.77 -4.31
C LEU A 386 -4.57 3.91 -5.49
N LEU A 387 -5.40 4.95 -5.51
CA LEU A 387 -6.28 5.24 -6.64
C LEU A 387 -5.45 5.52 -7.90
N ILE A 388 -4.44 6.39 -7.80
CA ILE A 388 -3.52 6.71 -8.90
C ILE A 388 -2.83 5.43 -9.40
N ALA A 389 -2.31 4.59 -8.50
CA ALA A 389 -1.65 3.34 -8.87
C ALA A 389 -2.61 2.36 -9.58
N ASN A 390 -3.88 2.28 -9.17
CA ASN A 390 -4.88 1.43 -9.82
C ASN A 390 -5.24 1.94 -11.23
N VAL A 391 -5.31 3.27 -11.41
CA VAL A 391 -5.54 3.90 -12.71
C VAL A 391 -4.36 3.63 -13.65
N GLU A 392 -3.13 3.83 -13.17
CA GLU A 392 -1.90 3.54 -13.93
C GLU A 392 -1.85 2.05 -14.36
N GLU A 393 -2.25 1.14 -13.47
CA GLU A 393 -2.34 -0.28 -13.81
C GLU A 393 -3.39 -0.54 -14.91
N GLN A 394 -4.55 0.14 -14.88
CA GLN A 394 -5.54 0.01 -15.95
C GLN A 394 -5.02 0.49 -17.30
N GLU A 395 -4.36 1.64 -17.35
CA GLU A 395 -3.81 2.16 -18.60
C GLU A 395 -2.77 1.22 -19.19
N ARG A 396 -1.84 0.74 -18.37
CA ARG A 396 -0.83 -0.25 -18.79
C ARG A 396 -1.47 -1.50 -19.39
N ASN A 397 -2.52 -2.02 -18.75
CA ASN A 397 -3.25 -3.18 -19.25
C ASN A 397 -4.03 -2.88 -20.54
N ALA A 398 -4.59 -1.68 -20.68
CA ALA A 398 -5.29 -1.27 -21.90
C ALA A 398 -4.34 -1.21 -23.10
N ILE A 399 -3.13 -0.72 -22.89
CA ILE A 399 -2.04 -0.70 -23.88
C ILE A 399 -1.65 -2.14 -24.27
N GLU A 400 -1.44 -3.03 -23.28
CA GLU A 400 -1.13 -4.45 -23.53
C GLU A 400 -2.25 -5.17 -24.30
N ALA A 401 -3.51 -4.93 -23.93
CA ALA A 401 -4.67 -5.52 -24.61
C ALA A 401 -4.81 -5.02 -26.05
N ASP A 402 -4.50 -3.74 -26.31
CA ASP A 402 -4.48 -3.20 -27.66
C ASP A 402 -3.39 -3.82 -28.53
N GLY A 403 -2.20 -4.04 -27.94
CA GLY A 403 -1.11 -4.79 -28.56
C GLY A 403 -1.55 -6.20 -28.97
N HIS A 404 -2.20 -6.93 -28.07
CA HIS A 404 -2.73 -8.27 -28.38
C HIS A 404 -3.86 -8.27 -29.43
N ARG A 405 -4.75 -7.27 -29.44
CA ARG A 405 -5.78 -7.16 -30.49
C ARG A 405 -5.17 -6.89 -31.86
N LYS A 406 -4.14 -6.04 -31.93
CA LYS A 406 -3.36 -5.81 -33.15
C LYS A 406 -2.66 -7.08 -33.62
N GLU A 407 -2.09 -7.87 -32.70
CA GLU A 407 -1.51 -9.19 -32.95
C GLU A 407 -2.53 -10.19 -33.52
N GLU A 408 -3.71 -10.31 -32.91
CA GLU A 408 -4.79 -11.19 -33.39
C GLU A 408 -5.33 -10.75 -34.76
N SER A 409 -5.44 -9.44 -34.99
CA SER A 409 -5.87 -8.87 -36.26
C SER A 409 -4.83 -9.09 -37.37
N ALA A 410 -3.54 -9.02 -37.05
CA ALA A 410 -2.45 -9.36 -37.96
C ALA A 410 -2.45 -10.86 -38.31
N ARG A 411 -2.66 -11.74 -37.32
CA ARG A 411 -2.88 -13.18 -37.55
C ARG A 411 -4.08 -13.45 -38.45
N ALA A 412 -5.19 -12.75 -38.23
CA ALA A 412 -6.40 -12.91 -39.05
C ALA A 412 -6.20 -12.43 -40.50
N ARG A 413 -5.28 -11.48 -40.74
CA ARG A 413 -4.88 -11.01 -42.07
C ARG A 413 -3.88 -11.93 -42.78
N GLY A 414 -3.40 -13.00 -42.13
CA GLY A 414 -2.44 -13.95 -42.72
C GLY A 414 -1.05 -13.36 -42.97
N ASP A 415 -0.68 -12.31 -42.23
CA ASP A 415 0.59 -11.63 -42.41
C ASP A 415 1.72 -12.40 -41.72
N VAL A 416 2.33 -13.33 -42.48
CA VAL A 416 3.35 -14.30 -42.02
C VAL A 416 4.62 -13.60 -41.52
N THR A 417 4.88 -12.37 -41.96
CA THR A 417 6.09 -11.62 -41.64
C THR A 417 6.13 -11.20 -40.17
N VAL A 418 5.03 -10.67 -39.65
CA VAL A 418 4.89 -10.22 -38.25
C VAL A 418 4.87 -11.42 -37.29
N GLU A 419 4.22 -12.52 -37.67
CA GLU A 419 4.19 -13.75 -36.86
C GLU A 419 5.58 -14.38 -36.72
N THR A 420 6.39 -14.37 -37.79
CA THR A 420 7.74 -14.95 -37.80
C THR A 420 8.71 -14.12 -36.96
N ILE A 421 8.66 -12.79 -37.04
CA ILE A 421 9.53 -11.87 -36.28
C ILE A 421 9.25 -11.98 -34.77
N HIS A 422 7.97 -11.96 -34.36
CA HIS A 422 7.63 -12.06 -32.93
C HIS A 422 7.88 -13.47 -32.37
N HIS A 423 7.63 -14.52 -33.15
CA HIS A 423 7.99 -15.88 -32.74
C HIS A 423 9.50 -16.02 -32.55
N HIS A 424 10.28 -15.42 -33.46
CA HIS A 424 11.73 -15.40 -33.37
C HIS A 424 12.24 -14.64 -32.12
N HIS A 425 11.71 -13.45 -31.83
CA HIS A 425 12.02 -12.70 -30.60
C HIS A 425 11.68 -13.48 -29.33
N TYR A 426 10.52 -14.15 -29.31
CA TYR A 426 10.13 -14.98 -28.16
C TYR A 426 11.10 -16.15 -27.95
N MET A 427 11.51 -16.80 -29.04
CA MET A 427 12.45 -17.92 -28.98
C MET A 427 13.83 -17.47 -28.48
N LEU A 428 14.35 -16.34 -28.97
CA LEU A 428 15.58 -15.73 -28.45
C LEU A 428 15.48 -15.43 -26.95
N PHE A 429 14.42 -14.75 -26.51
CA PHE A 429 14.23 -14.41 -25.11
C PHE A 429 14.13 -15.63 -24.19
N ARG A 430 13.44 -16.69 -24.66
CA ARG A 430 13.31 -17.95 -23.92
C ARG A 430 14.66 -18.64 -23.73
N GLU A 431 15.47 -18.69 -24.78
CA GLU A 431 16.78 -19.36 -24.72
C GLU A 431 17.82 -18.53 -23.94
N VAL A 432 17.81 -17.19 -24.02
CA VAL A 432 18.62 -16.32 -23.14
C VAL A 432 18.32 -16.60 -21.66
N ARG A 433 17.03 -16.66 -21.30
CA ARG A 433 16.62 -16.98 -19.92
C ARG A 433 17.10 -18.36 -19.48
N ARG A 434 17.05 -19.35 -20.38
CA ARG A 434 17.54 -20.71 -20.10
C ARG A 434 19.05 -20.74 -19.88
N MET A 435 19.83 -20.01 -20.69
CA MET A 435 21.28 -19.91 -20.52
C MET A 435 21.66 -19.16 -19.24
N MET A 436 20.92 -18.12 -18.88
CA MET A 436 21.10 -17.39 -17.62
C MET A 436 20.82 -18.30 -16.40
N ASP A 437 19.82 -19.17 -16.47
CA ASP A 437 19.55 -20.17 -15.43
C ASP A 437 20.69 -21.19 -15.29
N TYR A 438 21.30 -21.63 -16.40
CA TYR A 438 22.47 -22.52 -16.36
C TYR A 438 23.70 -21.82 -15.75
N ALA A 439 23.96 -20.58 -16.15
CA ALA A 439 25.06 -19.78 -15.63
C ALA A 439 24.91 -19.49 -14.13
N THR A 440 23.71 -19.13 -13.67
CA THR A 440 23.46 -18.77 -12.26
C THR A 440 23.54 -19.97 -11.33
N ARG A 441 23.23 -21.18 -11.83
CA ARG A 441 23.29 -22.43 -11.06
C ARG A 441 24.68 -23.10 -11.11
N ASN A 442 25.68 -22.48 -11.75
CA ASN A 442 27.02 -23.05 -11.98
C ASN A 442 26.99 -24.46 -12.61
N LEU A 443 25.99 -24.74 -13.44
CA LEU A 443 25.84 -26.04 -14.08
C LEU A 443 26.79 -26.11 -15.29
N HIS A 444 27.77 -27.02 -15.25
CA HIS A 444 28.62 -27.29 -16.42
C HIS A 444 27.81 -28.16 -17.39
N LYS A 445 27.09 -27.52 -18.30
CA LYS A 445 26.30 -28.15 -19.34
C LYS A 445 27.09 -28.10 -20.65
N GLU A 446 27.40 -29.28 -21.18
CA GLU A 446 27.92 -29.47 -22.52
C GLU A 446 26.74 -29.72 -23.47
N PHE A 447 26.75 -29.05 -24.62
CA PHE A 447 25.70 -29.15 -25.63
C PHE A 447 26.08 -30.15 -26.72
N ASP A 448 25.11 -30.95 -27.15
CA ASP A 448 25.32 -31.83 -28.29
C ASP A 448 25.32 -31.06 -29.63
N TYR A 449 25.70 -31.75 -30.71
CA TYR A 449 25.77 -31.14 -32.04
C TYR A 449 24.41 -30.59 -32.51
N GLN A 450 23.30 -31.27 -32.20
CA GLN A 450 21.95 -30.85 -32.61
C GLN A 450 21.49 -29.62 -31.82
N GLU A 451 21.83 -29.54 -30.52
CA GLU A 451 21.63 -28.38 -29.67
C GLU A 451 22.43 -27.18 -30.21
N TRP A 452 23.70 -27.38 -30.59
CA TRP A 452 24.52 -26.35 -31.23
C TRP A 452 23.96 -25.87 -32.57
N GLU A 453 23.57 -26.78 -33.45
CA GLU A 453 22.95 -26.45 -34.74
C GLU A 453 21.66 -25.64 -34.56
N TYR A 454 20.85 -26.00 -33.55
CA TYR A 454 19.66 -25.24 -33.18
C TYR A 454 19.98 -23.80 -32.74
N PHE A 455 20.94 -23.61 -31.83
CA PHE A 455 21.31 -22.27 -31.37
C PHE A 455 21.93 -21.42 -32.48
N LEU A 456 22.76 -22.02 -33.33
CA LEU A 456 23.38 -21.32 -34.44
C LEU A 456 22.34 -20.88 -35.47
N ASN A 457 21.38 -21.73 -35.81
CA ASN A 457 20.27 -21.36 -36.70
C ASN A 457 19.39 -20.26 -36.07
N LEU A 458 19.21 -20.28 -34.75
CA LEU A 458 18.47 -19.24 -34.03
C LEU A 458 19.22 -17.90 -33.99
N ILE A 459 20.55 -17.90 -33.95
CA ILE A 459 21.38 -16.69 -33.99
C ILE A 459 21.51 -16.15 -35.42
N ALA A 460 21.51 -17.04 -36.42
CA ALA A 460 21.83 -16.72 -37.81
C ALA A 460 20.62 -16.41 -38.70
N SER A 461 19.38 -16.41 -38.20
CA SER A 461 18.21 -16.25 -39.07
C SER A 461 18.07 -14.81 -39.60
N ASP A 462 18.83 -14.51 -40.65
CA ASP A 462 18.55 -13.44 -41.59
C ASP A 462 17.57 -14.02 -42.61
N GLY A 463 16.30 -13.66 -42.47
CA GLY A 463 15.29 -14.01 -43.46
C GLY A 463 15.34 -13.02 -44.62
N GLY A 464 16.18 -13.26 -45.63
CA GLY A 464 16.09 -12.58 -46.92
C GLY A 464 17.43 -12.24 -47.56
N GLU A 465 17.47 -12.41 -48.88
CA GLU A 465 18.57 -12.22 -49.82
C GLU A 465 19.56 -11.09 -49.52
N THR A 466 20.82 -11.42 -49.81
CA THR A 466 21.95 -10.51 -49.95
C THR A 466 21.62 -9.31 -50.84
N ASP A 467 21.41 -8.15 -50.23
CA ASP A 467 21.88 -6.89 -50.80
C ASP A 467 23.10 -6.45 -50.00
N GLY A 468 24.22 -6.39 -50.71
CA GLY A 468 25.52 -6.08 -50.14
C GLY A 468 25.54 -4.65 -49.63
N GLU A 469 25.79 -4.49 -48.33
CA GLU A 469 26.84 -3.64 -47.79
C GLU A 469 26.86 -3.76 -46.26
N GLU A 470 28.09 -3.79 -45.73
CA GLU A 470 28.48 -3.66 -44.33
C GLU A 470 28.18 -4.83 -43.35
N GLY A 471 29.21 -5.68 -43.20
CA GLY A 471 29.56 -6.21 -41.88
C GLY A 471 29.06 -7.61 -41.54
N ASN A 472 28.99 -8.52 -42.51
CA ASN A 472 28.82 -9.94 -42.20
C ASN A 472 30.12 -10.48 -41.56
N SER A 473 30.26 -10.32 -40.24
CA SER A 473 31.23 -11.06 -39.43
C SER A 473 30.82 -12.54 -39.44
N LYS A 474 31.12 -13.21 -40.55
CA LYS A 474 31.00 -14.65 -40.71
C LYS A 474 31.90 -15.28 -39.65
N TRP A 475 31.28 -15.77 -38.58
CA TRP A 475 31.98 -16.33 -37.44
C TRP A 475 32.87 -17.51 -37.86
N ASP A 476 34.05 -17.60 -37.24
CA ASP A 476 35.09 -18.57 -37.56
C ASP A 476 35.28 -19.54 -36.39
N TRP A 477 35.03 -20.83 -36.67
CA TRP A 477 35.20 -21.95 -35.72
C TRP A 477 36.65 -22.12 -35.25
N THR A 478 37.62 -21.55 -35.97
CA THR A 478 39.06 -21.73 -35.74
C THR A 478 39.74 -20.51 -35.11
N GLY A 479 39.03 -19.39 -34.95
CA GLY A 479 39.57 -18.15 -34.38
C GLY A 479 39.60 -18.13 -32.85
N TYR A 480 40.35 -17.18 -32.26
CA TYR A 480 40.47 -17.00 -30.80
C TYR A 480 39.15 -16.64 -30.08
N LYS A 481 38.12 -16.21 -30.83
CA LYS A 481 36.75 -15.97 -30.35
C LYS A 481 35.82 -17.19 -30.53
N SER A 482 36.36 -18.33 -30.95
CA SER A 482 35.60 -19.54 -31.19
C SER A 482 35.02 -20.13 -29.88
N PRO A 483 33.78 -20.62 -29.89
CA PRO A 483 33.18 -21.37 -28.78
C PRO A 483 33.95 -22.64 -28.40
N LEU A 484 34.81 -23.17 -29.29
CA LEU A 484 35.59 -24.39 -29.04
C LEU A 484 37.02 -24.12 -28.57
N LEU A 485 37.59 -22.95 -28.87
CA LEU A 485 39.00 -22.61 -28.59
C LEU A 485 39.16 -21.40 -27.66
N GLY A 486 38.06 -20.74 -27.28
CA GLY A 486 38.05 -19.60 -26.37
C GLY A 486 38.13 -20.01 -24.89
N GLN A 487 38.45 -19.04 -24.02
CA GLN A 487 38.52 -19.25 -22.55
C GLN A 487 37.14 -19.27 -21.86
N LYS A 488 36.05 -19.04 -22.59
CA LYS A 488 34.67 -18.97 -22.07
C LYS A 488 34.03 -20.36 -22.11
N THR A 489 33.13 -20.66 -21.17
CA THR A 489 32.33 -21.89 -21.23
C THR A 489 31.27 -21.82 -22.33
N GLU A 490 30.80 -22.95 -22.85
CA GLU A 490 29.77 -23.00 -23.90
C GLU A 490 28.51 -22.19 -23.54
N VAL A 491 28.08 -22.30 -22.27
CA VAL A 491 26.94 -21.55 -21.72
C VAL A 491 27.19 -20.04 -21.73
N GLN A 492 28.38 -19.59 -21.33
CA GLN A 492 28.72 -18.17 -21.32
C GLN A 492 28.79 -17.59 -22.73
N TRP A 493 29.35 -18.36 -23.67
CA TRP A 493 29.45 -17.97 -25.07
C TRP A 493 28.06 -17.88 -25.72
N LEU A 494 27.20 -18.88 -25.52
CA LEU A 494 25.83 -18.89 -26.05
C LEU A 494 24.97 -17.78 -25.44
N LEU A 495 25.11 -17.50 -24.14
CA LEU A 495 24.39 -16.41 -23.48
C LEU A 495 24.72 -15.05 -24.11
N GLU A 496 26.00 -14.78 -24.36
CA GLU A 496 26.45 -13.54 -24.99
C GLU A 496 25.97 -13.44 -26.44
N ALA A 497 26.14 -14.51 -27.23
CA ALA A 497 25.74 -14.54 -28.63
C ALA A 497 24.21 -14.41 -28.82
N LEU A 498 23.40 -15.07 -27.98
CA LEU A 498 21.94 -14.94 -28.01
C LEU A 498 21.47 -13.55 -27.56
N THR A 499 22.17 -12.92 -26.62
CA THR A 499 21.86 -11.56 -26.16
C THR A 499 22.20 -10.53 -27.24
N GLU A 500 23.33 -10.67 -27.93
CA GLU A 500 23.69 -9.83 -29.07
C GLU A 500 22.73 -9.99 -30.25
N ALA A 501 22.28 -11.21 -30.54
CA ALA A 501 21.27 -11.47 -31.56
C ALA A 501 19.93 -10.80 -31.21
N LEU A 502 19.48 -10.93 -29.95
CA LEU A 502 18.28 -10.28 -29.45
C LEU A 502 18.37 -8.75 -29.54
N GLU A 503 19.50 -8.16 -29.15
CA GLU A 503 19.69 -6.71 -29.22
C GLU A 503 19.66 -6.19 -30.67
N ARG A 504 20.28 -6.93 -31.59
CA ARG A 504 20.27 -6.60 -33.03
C ARG A 504 18.86 -6.59 -33.61
N GLU A 505 18.08 -7.63 -33.31
CA GLU A 505 16.70 -7.76 -33.80
C GLU A 505 15.77 -6.72 -33.16
N LEU A 506 15.92 -6.42 -31.87
CA LEU A 506 15.18 -5.32 -31.22
C LEU A 506 15.53 -3.95 -31.84
N ARG A 507 16.80 -3.71 -32.20
CA ARG A 507 17.22 -2.48 -32.91
C ARG A 507 16.69 -2.42 -34.35
N LYS A 508 16.54 -3.55 -35.05
CA LYS A 508 15.87 -3.60 -36.37
C LYS A 508 14.38 -3.27 -36.22
N ALA A 509 13.71 -3.88 -35.25
CA ALA A 509 12.30 -3.65 -34.96
C ALA A 509 12.01 -2.18 -34.59
N SER A 510 12.88 -1.56 -33.78
CA SER A 510 12.78 -0.14 -33.41
C SER A 510 12.96 0.81 -34.61
N ARG A 511 13.87 0.51 -35.54
CA ARG A 511 14.07 1.32 -36.75
C ARG A 511 12.90 1.22 -37.72
N GLY A 512 12.29 0.04 -37.86
CA GLY A 512 11.08 -0.14 -38.68
C GLY A 512 9.91 0.71 -38.19
N TYR A 513 9.76 0.87 -36.88
CA TYR A 513 8.68 1.65 -36.26
C TYR A 513 8.81 3.16 -36.51
N HIS A 514 10.03 3.70 -36.47
CA HIS A 514 10.28 5.12 -36.73
C HIS A 514 10.07 5.52 -38.21
N LEU A 515 10.32 4.60 -39.14
CA LEU A 515 10.08 4.84 -40.57
C LEU A 515 8.58 4.85 -40.91
N SER A 516 7.76 4.02 -40.24
CA SER A 516 6.30 4.05 -40.42
C SER A 516 5.65 5.34 -39.91
N GLU A 517 6.13 5.87 -38.77
CA GLU A 517 5.62 7.15 -38.22
C GLU A 517 5.91 8.33 -39.17
N GLN A 518 7.10 8.39 -39.79
CA GLN A 518 7.40 9.47 -40.74
C GLN A 518 6.54 9.41 -42.00
N SER A 519 6.18 8.22 -42.48
CA SER A 519 5.33 8.06 -43.66
C SER A 519 3.86 8.43 -43.43
N GLU A 520 3.36 8.29 -42.20
CA GLU A 520 2.00 8.74 -41.82
C GLU A 520 1.90 10.27 -41.64
N PHE A 521 3.02 10.96 -41.45
CA PHE A 521 3.05 12.44 -41.36
C PHE A 521 3.23 13.13 -42.72
N GLU A 522 3.62 12.41 -43.78
CA GLU A 522 3.78 12.94 -45.14
C GLU A 522 2.57 12.68 -46.07
N GLN A 523 1.55 11.95 -45.62
CA GLN A 523 0.24 11.83 -46.26
C GLN A 523 -0.80 12.72 -45.56
#